data_AF-A0A844GTW5-F1
#
_entry.id   AF-A0A844GTW5-F1
#
_cell.length_a   1.000
_cell.length_b   1.000
_cell.length_c   1.000
_cell.angle_alpha   90.00
_cell.angle_beta   90.00
_cell.angle_gamma   90.00
#
_symmetry.space_group_name_H-M   'P 1'
#
loop_
_entity.id
_entity.type
_entity.pdbx_description
1 polymer ?
#
loop_
_entity_poly.entity_id
_entity_poly.type
_entity_poly.pdbx_seq_one_letter_code
_entity_poly.pdbx_strand_id
1 'polypeptide(L)'
;MKIDKCDRCQFYSNSPHLVCAVHPSGVDKDCLDYRLNPSYIFKEQWCPDGYVYYDGELIKLPDKPNKERQLWLLDNHPAFTGVCVNCGYHYPSQSTSWDCPECGTVYE
;
A
#
# COMPACT_ATOMS: atom_id res chain seq x y z
N MET A 1 -11.12 3.08 -10.96
CA MET A 1 -10.73 2.08 -11.98
C MET A 1 -9.51 2.63 -12.72
N LYS A 2 -8.36 1.94 -12.70
CA LYS A 2 -7.15 2.38 -13.40
C LYS A 2 -7.23 1.84 -14.83
N ILE A 3 -7.12 2.72 -15.83
CA ILE A 3 -7.02 2.28 -17.23
C ILE A 3 -5.65 1.65 -17.45
N ASP A 4 -5.60 0.53 -18.15
CA ASP A 4 -4.34 -0.11 -18.55
C ASP A 4 -3.46 0.87 -19.33
N LYS A 5 -2.18 0.97 -18.95
CA LYS A 5 -1.14 1.84 -19.56
C LYS A 5 -1.28 3.35 -19.31
N CYS A 6 -2.12 3.78 -18.36
CA CYS A 6 -2.27 5.19 -18.00
C CYS A 6 -0.97 5.86 -17.52
N ASP A 7 -0.08 5.10 -16.88
CA ASP A 7 1.25 5.51 -16.42
C ASP A 7 2.21 5.96 -17.54
N ARG A 8 1.84 5.72 -18.80
CA ARG A 8 2.65 6.01 -19.99
C ARG A 8 2.20 7.27 -20.72
N CYS A 9 1.11 7.90 -20.28
CA CYS A 9 0.50 9.04 -20.95
C CYS A 9 1.29 10.34 -20.68
N GLN A 10 1.34 11.23 -21.67
CA GLN A 10 2.07 12.50 -21.62
C GLN A 10 1.61 13.42 -20.48
N PHE A 11 0.32 13.38 -20.14
CA PHE A 11 -0.27 14.21 -19.08
C PHE A 11 -0.56 13.42 -17.79
N TYR A 12 0.09 12.27 -17.61
CA TYR A 12 0.02 11.53 -16.36
C TYR A 12 0.69 12.33 -15.23
N SER A 13 -0.11 12.76 -14.26
CA SER A 13 0.35 13.60 -13.14
C SER A 13 1.09 12.83 -12.03
N ASN A 14 1.40 11.54 -12.24
CA ASN A 14 2.02 10.64 -11.25
C ASN A 14 1.26 10.54 -9.90
N SER A 15 0.02 11.01 -9.84
CA SER A 15 -0.81 10.94 -8.63
C SER A 15 -1.84 9.81 -8.75
N PRO A 16 -1.88 8.86 -7.80
CA PRO A 16 -2.87 7.77 -7.78
C PRO A 16 -4.32 8.27 -7.61
N HIS A 17 -4.51 9.53 -7.20
CA HIS A 17 -5.83 10.16 -7.05
C HIS A 17 -6.31 10.88 -8.31
N LEU A 18 -5.41 11.23 -9.23
CA LEU A 18 -5.71 12.00 -10.45
C LEU A 18 -5.66 11.14 -11.72
N VAL A 19 -5.48 9.83 -11.58
CA VAL A 19 -5.16 8.87 -12.65
C VAL A 19 -6.15 8.91 -13.82
N CYS A 20 -7.40 9.36 -13.66
CA CYS A 20 -8.35 9.50 -14.77
C CYS A 20 -9.46 10.54 -14.48
N ALA A 21 -9.14 11.68 -13.86
CA ALA A 21 -10.17 12.71 -13.63
C ALA A 21 -10.71 13.34 -14.92
N VAL A 22 -9.89 13.34 -15.98
CA VAL A 22 -10.23 14.01 -17.25
C VAL A 22 -11.13 13.15 -18.14
N HIS A 23 -10.95 11.82 -18.14
CA HIS A 23 -11.72 10.87 -18.96
C HIS A 23 -12.14 9.62 -18.15
N PRO A 24 -13.16 9.74 -17.26
CA PRO A 24 -13.56 8.66 -16.35
C PRO A 24 -14.11 7.42 -17.07
N SER A 25 -14.61 7.56 -18.30
CA SER A 25 -15.15 6.47 -19.12
C SER A 25 -14.12 5.85 -20.08
N GLY A 26 -12.87 6.32 -20.07
CA GLY A 26 -11.90 6.02 -21.11
C GLY A 26 -12.09 6.89 -22.36
N VAL A 27 -11.26 6.65 -23.38
CA VAL A 27 -11.23 7.49 -24.60
C VAL A 27 -11.77 6.76 -25.82
N ASP A 28 -12.63 7.45 -26.58
CA ASP A 28 -13.13 7.01 -27.88
C ASP A 28 -12.15 7.41 -29.00
N LYS A 29 -11.06 6.64 -29.13
CA LYS A 29 -9.97 6.77 -30.12
C LYS A 29 -9.23 8.13 -30.13
N ASP A 30 -7.96 8.06 -30.56
CA ASP A 30 -6.99 9.15 -30.76
C ASP A 30 -7.15 10.38 -29.84
N CYS A 31 -6.95 10.15 -28.55
CA CYS A 31 -6.92 11.22 -27.56
C CYS A 31 -5.51 11.78 -27.39
N LEU A 32 -5.37 13.10 -27.53
CA LEU A 32 -4.13 13.85 -27.28
C LEU A 32 -3.57 13.60 -25.87
N ASP A 33 -4.47 13.37 -24.89
CA ASP A 33 -4.10 13.21 -23.49
C ASP A 33 -3.41 11.87 -23.19
N TYR A 34 -3.60 10.86 -24.06
CA TYR A 34 -3.06 9.50 -23.92
C TYR A 34 -1.85 9.23 -24.82
N ARG A 35 -1.26 10.28 -25.41
CA ARG A 35 -0.01 10.15 -26.17
C ARG A 35 1.09 9.57 -25.28
N LEU A 36 1.83 8.60 -25.79
CA LEU A 36 2.98 8.07 -25.07
C LEU A 36 4.00 9.20 -24.89
N ASN A 37 4.48 9.41 -23.68
CA ASN A 37 5.54 10.40 -23.46
C ASN A 37 6.81 9.91 -24.21
N PRO A 38 7.32 10.65 -25.21
CA PRO A 38 8.47 10.21 -26.01
C PRO A 38 9.78 10.15 -25.22
N SER A 39 9.83 10.77 -24.03
CA SER A 39 10.95 10.68 -23.10
C SER A 39 10.75 9.63 -22.01
N TYR A 40 9.64 8.87 -22.03
CA TYR A 40 9.39 7.81 -21.07
C TYR A 40 10.29 6.61 -21.35
N ILE A 41 11.29 6.43 -20.49
CA ILE A 41 12.12 5.23 -20.45
C ILE A 41 11.56 4.37 -19.33
N PHE A 42 10.87 3.28 -19.68
CA PHE A 42 10.50 2.26 -18.70
C PHE A 42 11.79 1.60 -18.18
N LYS A 43 12.32 2.09 -17.07
CA LYS A 43 13.33 1.37 -16.30
C LYS A 43 12.58 0.59 -15.24
N GLU A 44 12.24 -0.65 -15.55
CA GLU A 44 11.86 -1.61 -14.53
C GLU A 44 13.06 -1.75 -13.58
N GLN A 45 12.98 -1.13 -12.41
CA GLN A 45 14.00 -1.30 -11.40
C GLN A 45 13.84 -2.71 -10.86
N TRP A 46 14.72 -3.61 -11.29
CA TRP A 46 14.74 -4.98 -10.82
C TRP A 46 14.84 -5.01 -9.29
N CYS A 47 14.00 -5.81 -8.64
CA CYS A 47 14.00 -5.99 -7.19
C CYS A 47 13.78 -7.48 -6.88
N PRO A 48 14.54 -8.08 -5.95
CA PRO A 48 14.31 -9.46 -5.53
C PRO A 48 12.94 -9.65 -4.85
N ASP A 49 12.39 -10.85 -4.93
CA ASP A 49 11.15 -11.20 -4.22
C ASP A 49 11.31 -10.99 -2.71
N GLY A 50 10.36 -10.29 -2.10
CA GLY A 50 10.39 -9.96 -0.67
C GLY A 50 11.27 -8.75 -0.31
N TYR A 51 11.77 -7.99 -1.30
CA TYR A 51 12.52 -6.76 -1.07
C TYR A 51 11.88 -5.57 -1.79
N VAL A 52 12.21 -4.37 -1.33
CA VAL A 52 11.85 -3.09 -1.97
C VAL A 52 13.02 -2.12 -1.88
N TYR A 53 13.19 -1.26 -2.88
CA TYR A 53 14.08 -0.12 -2.77
C TYR A 53 13.37 1.05 -2.10
N TYR A 54 13.95 1.59 -1.02
CA TYR A 54 13.51 2.82 -0.37
C TYR A 54 14.73 3.73 -0.19
N ASP A 55 14.66 4.95 -0.74
CA ASP A 55 15.77 5.90 -0.78
C ASP A 55 17.08 5.32 -1.38
N GLY A 56 16.96 4.42 -2.36
CA GLY A 56 18.09 3.76 -2.99
C GLY A 56 18.66 2.57 -2.20
N GLU A 57 18.19 2.33 -0.97
CA GLU A 57 18.56 1.18 -0.16
C GLU A 57 17.60 0.00 -0.36
N LEU A 58 18.13 -1.22 -0.37
CA LEU A 58 17.33 -2.43 -0.50
C LEU A 58 16.85 -2.90 0.88
N ILE A 59 15.55 -2.77 1.13
CA ILE A 59 14.90 -3.15 2.40
C ILE A 59 14.21 -4.50 2.23
N LYS A 60 14.47 -5.44 3.15
CA LYS A 60 13.73 -6.71 3.24
C LYS A 60 12.35 -6.43 3.82
N LEU A 61 11.29 -6.80 3.09
CA LEU A 61 9.94 -6.77 3.62
C LEU A 61 9.78 -7.86 4.69
N PRO A 62 9.02 -7.59 5.76
CA PRO A 62 8.64 -8.63 6.70
C PRO A 62 7.86 -9.73 5.97
N ASP A 63 8.03 -10.97 6.43
CA ASP A 63 7.31 -12.10 5.86
C ASP A 63 5.81 -11.85 6.00
N LYS A 64 5.09 -11.92 4.88
CA LYS A 64 3.66 -11.66 4.87
C LYS A 64 2.95 -12.81 5.60
N PRO A 65 2.16 -12.54 6.65
CA PRO A 65 1.36 -13.58 7.29
C PRO A 65 0.40 -14.20 6.28
N ASN A 66 0.00 -15.46 6.52
CA ASN A 66 -1.03 -16.08 5.70
C ASN A 66 -2.35 -15.28 5.77
N LYS A 67 -3.23 -15.48 4.78
CA LYS A 67 -4.45 -14.65 4.64
C LYS A 67 -5.35 -14.70 5.88
N GLU A 68 -5.49 -15.87 6.50
CA GLU A 68 -6.30 -16.05 7.72
C GLU A 68 -5.73 -15.23 8.89
N ARG A 69 -4.41 -15.27 9.07
CA ARG A 69 -3.72 -14.49 10.09
C ARG A 69 -3.83 -12.99 9.83
N GLN A 70 -3.74 -12.56 8.58
CA GLN A 70 -3.94 -11.14 8.22
C GLN A 70 -5.34 -10.65 8.60
N LEU A 71 -6.37 -11.43 8.28
CA LEU A 71 -7.75 -11.09 8.65
C LEU A 71 -7.91 -11.04 10.17
N TRP A 72 -7.36 -12.03 10.88
CA TRP A 72 -7.39 -12.03 12.34
C TRP A 72 -6.72 -10.79 12.94
N LEU A 73 -5.58 -10.36 12.41
CA LEU A 73 -4.88 -9.16 12.88
C LEU A 73 -5.73 -7.90 12.67
N LEU A 74 -6.39 -7.75 11.52
CA LEU A 74 -7.27 -6.60 11.27
C LEU A 74 -8.42 -6.51 12.29
N ASP A 75 -8.97 -7.66 12.68
CA ASP A 75 -10.12 -7.71 13.58
C ASP A 75 -9.75 -7.64 15.07
N ASN A 76 -8.51 -7.98 15.44
CA ASN A 76 -8.12 -8.21 16.84
C ASN A 76 -6.88 -7.42 17.31
N HIS A 77 -6.06 -6.89 16.41
CA HIS A 77 -4.82 -6.22 16.80
C HIS A 77 -5.11 -4.82 17.37
N PRO A 78 -4.52 -4.43 18.53
CA PRO A 78 -4.78 -3.15 19.19
C PRO A 78 -4.48 -1.91 18.35
N ALA A 79 -3.54 -1.97 17.41
CA ALA A 79 -3.32 -0.91 16.42
C ALA A 79 -4.57 -0.55 15.60
N PHE A 80 -5.52 -1.48 15.42
CA PHE A 80 -6.77 -1.24 14.71
C PHE A 80 -7.97 -1.10 15.66
N THR A 81 -8.02 -1.90 16.72
CA THR A 81 -9.17 -1.95 17.64
C THR A 81 -9.04 -1.00 18.83
N GLY A 82 -7.83 -0.57 19.17
CA GLY A 82 -7.51 0.20 20.37
C GLY A 82 -7.56 -0.59 21.68
N VAL A 83 -7.87 -1.90 21.63
CA VAL A 83 -8.09 -2.74 22.81
C VAL A 83 -7.44 -4.12 22.69
N CYS A 84 -7.03 -4.69 23.82
CA CYS A 84 -6.56 -6.07 23.87
C CYS A 84 -7.72 -7.05 23.68
N VAL A 85 -7.60 -7.98 22.73
CA VAL A 85 -8.62 -9.01 22.46
C VAL A 85 -8.87 -9.94 23.66
N ASN A 86 -7.86 -10.19 24.48
CA ASN A 86 -7.94 -11.19 25.53
C ASN A 86 -8.49 -10.62 26.85
N CYS A 87 -8.11 -9.39 27.23
CA CYS A 87 -8.48 -8.80 28.52
C CYS A 87 -9.25 -7.47 28.42
N GLY A 88 -9.40 -6.90 27.22
CA GLY A 88 -10.09 -5.62 27.03
C GLY A 88 -9.29 -4.38 27.44
N TYR A 89 -7.99 -4.51 27.73
CA TYR A 89 -7.13 -3.37 28.06
C TYR A 89 -7.13 -2.32 26.93
N HIS A 90 -7.40 -1.05 27.26
CA HIS A 90 -7.37 0.06 26.31
C HIS A 90 -5.98 0.65 26.19
N TYR A 91 -5.46 0.70 24.96
CA TYR A 91 -4.14 1.26 24.69
C TYR A 91 -4.21 2.80 24.59
N PRO A 92 -3.21 3.51 25.14
CA PRO A 92 -3.11 4.95 24.94
C PRO A 92 -2.85 5.29 23.46
N SER A 93 -3.26 6.48 23.03
CA SER A 93 -3.22 6.91 21.64
C SER A 93 -1.82 6.99 21.01
N GLN A 94 -0.75 6.93 21.81
CA GLN A 94 0.64 7.00 21.37
C GLN A 94 1.45 5.79 21.86
N SER A 95 0.84 4.60 21.89
CA SER A 95 1.56 3.37 22.21
C SER A 95 2.67 3.07 21.20
N THR A 96 3.87 2.81 21.72
CA THR A 96 5.04 2.36 20.95
C THR A 96 5.18 0.84 20.92
N SER A 97 4.45 0.12 21.78
CA SER A 97 4.34 -1.34 21.79
C SER A 97 2.87 -1.76 21.91
N TRP A 98 2.56 -2.90 21.30
CA TRP A 98 1.23 -3.50 21.30
C TRP A 98 1.13 -4.75 22.20
N ASP A 99 2.21 -5.09 22.90
CA ASP A 99 2.19 -6.17 23.89
C ASP A 99 1.32 -5.74 25.06
N CYS A 100 0.36 -6.59 25.43
CA CYS A 100 -0.59 -6.22 26.46
C CYS A 100 0.06 -6.25 27.85
N PRO A 101 0.11 -5.14 28.60
CA PRO A 101 0.72 -5.10 29.92
C PRO A 101 -0.07 -5.87 30.99
N GLU A 102 -1.38 -6.06 30.79
CA GLU A 102 -2.26 -6.73 31.76
C GLU A 102 -2.23 -8.26 31.63
N CYS A 103 -2.28 -8.80 30.41
CA CYS A 103 -2.39 -10.25 30.18
C CYS A 103 -1.24 -10.86 29.37
N GLY A 104 -0.26 -10.06 28.95
CA GLY A 104 0.92 -10.54 28.21
C GLY A 104 0.64 -11.01 26.79
N THR A 105 -0.54 -10.71 26.22
CA THR A 105 -0.84 -11.07 24.83
C THR A 105 0.08 -10.30 23.89
N VAL A 106 0.76 -11.03 23.01
CA VAL A 106 1.64 -10.52 21.96
C VAL A 106 0.95 -10.65 20.60
N TYR A 107 1.19 -9.65 19.74
CA TYR A 107 0.59 -9.57 18.41
C TYR A 107 1.70 -9.49 17.35
N GLU A 108 2.45 -10.59 17.19
CA GLU A 108 3.37 -10.80 16.06
C GLU A 108 2.62 -11.12 14.74
#